data_AF-A0AAE0EFU7-F1
#
_entry.id   AF-A0AAE0EFU7-F1
#
_cell.length_a   1.000
_cell.length_b   1.000
_cell.length_c   1.000
_cell.angle_alpha   90.00
_cell.angle_beta   90.00
_cell.angle_gamma   90.00
#
_symmetry.space_group_name_H-M   'P 1'
#
loop_
_entity.id
_entity.type
_entity.pdbx_description
1 polymer ?
#
loop_
_entity_poly.entity_id
_entity_poly.type
_entity_poly.pdbx_seq_one_letter_code
_entity_poly.pdbx_strand_id
1 'polypeptide(L)'
;MVADKGKKTKVEEENTEQIDSELVLSIEKLQEIQDELEKINEEASDKVLEVEQKYSEVRKPVYDKRNDIIKSIPDFWLTAFISHPALGELLSEEDQKV
;
A
#
# COMPACT_ATOMS: atom_id res chain seq x y z
N MET A 1 -62.86 -12.06 -25.18
CA MET A 1 -61.59 -11.31 -25.28
C MET A 1 -60.77 -11.57 -24.01
N VAL A 2 -60.03 -12.67 -23.93
CA VAL A 2 -59.03 -12.89 -22.85
C VAL A 2 -57.98 -13.86 -23.39
N ALA A 3 -56.88 -13.36 -23.96
CA ALA A 3 -55.66 -14.12 -24.25
C ALA A 3 -54.57 -13.15 -24.71
N ASP A 4 -53.95 -12.41 -23.78
CA ASP A 4 -52.70 -11.67 -24.11
C ASP A 4 -51.81 -11.40 -22.88
N LYS A 5 -52.37 -11.43 -21.66
CA LYS A 5 -51.63 -11.05 -20.46
C LYS A 5 -50.54 -12.05 -20.02
N GLY A 6 -50.70 -13.35 -20.30
CA GLY A 6 -49.73 -14.39 -19.88
C GLY A 6 -48.46 -14.45 -20.72
N LYS A 7 -48.44 -13.88 -21.92
CA LYS A 7 -47.28 -13.94 -22.84
C LYS A 7 -46.31 -12.77 -22.62
N LYS A 8 -46.76 -11.66 -22.04
CA LYS A 8 -45.88 -10.52 -21.70
C LYS A 8 -45.06 -10.75 -20.43
N THR A 9 -45.67 -11.31 -19.38
CA THR A 9 -44.98 -11.57 -18.11
C THR A 9 -43.84 -12.59 -18.24
N LYS A 10 -44.04 -13.64 -19.06
CA LYS A 10 -43.01 -14.67 -19.29
C LYS A 10 -41.80 -14.15 -20.08
N VAL A 11 -42.02 -13.22 -21.01
CA VAL A 11 -40.95 -12.62 -21.84
C VAL A 11 -40.18 -11.55 -21.05
N GLU A 12 -40.81 -10.86 -20.11
CA GLU A 12 -40.12 -9.94 -19.20
C GLU A 12 -39.25 -10.70 -18.17
N GLU A 13 -39.76 -11.79 -17.57
CA GLU A 13 -38.98 -12.63 -16.64
C GLU A 13 -37.75 -13.28 -17.32
N GLU A 14 -37.91 -13.90 -18.49
CA GLU A 14 -36.79 -14.51 -19.24
C GLU A 14 -35.72 -13.48 -19.67
N ASN A 15 -36.14 -12.24 -19.98
CA ASN A 15 -35.22 -11.16 -20.38
C ASN A 15 -34.48 -10.58 -19.15
N THR A 16 -35.14 -10.53 -18.00
CA THR A 16 -34.51 -10.09 -16.74
C THR A 16 -33.48 -11.12 -16.24
N GLU A 17 -33.77 -12.42 -16.36
CA GLU A 17 -32.83 -13.51 -16.01
C GLU A 17 -31.62 -13.56 -16.97
N GLN A 18 -31.81 -13.27 -18.27
CA GLN A 18 -30.69 -13.19 -19.23
C GLN A 18 -29.77 -11.99 -18.95
N ILE A 19 -30.35 -10.83 -18.61
CA ILE A 19 -29.58 -9.63 -18.25
C ILE A 19 -28.77 -9.87 -16.95
N ASP A 20 -29.34 -10.57 -15.97
CA ASP A 20 -28.64 -10.91 -14.72
C ASP A 20 -27.45 -11.87 -14.99
N SER A 21 -27.63 -12.86 -15.88
CA SER A 21 -26.54 -13.75 -16.27
C SER A 21 -25.42 -13.05 -17.06
N GLU A 22 -25.74 -12.13 -17.97
CA GLU A 22 -24.73 -11.36 -18.72
C GLU A 22 -23.97 -10.37 -17.83
N LEU A 23 -24.67 -9.80 -16.84
CA LEU A 23 -24.05 -8.94 -15.83
C LEU A 23 -23.06 -9.72 -14.95
N VAL A 24 -23.44 -10.91 -14.49
CA VAL A 24 -22.54 -11.78 -13.71
C VAL A 24 -21.28 -12.12 -14.51
N LEU A 25 -21.42 -12.53 -15.78
CA LEU A 25 -20.27 -12.80 -16.66
C LEU A 25 -19.37 -11.58 -16.88
N SER A 26 -19.97 -10.38 -16.90
CA SER A 26 -19.21 -9.13 -17.04
C SER A 26 -18.44 -8.78 -15.76
N ILE A 27 -19.02 -9.06 -14.59
CA ILE A 27 -18.37 -8.90 -13.29
C ILE A 27 -17.22 -9.90 -13.13
N GLU A 28 -17.40 -11.16 -13.54
CA GLU A 28 -16.34 -12.17 -13.49
C GLU A 28 -15.13 -11.75 -14.35
N LYS A 29 -15.36 -11.30 -15.58
CA LYS A 29 -14.29 -10.76 -16.44
C LYS A 29 -13.62 -9.53 -15.84
N LEU A 30 -14.37 -8.67 -15.17
CA LEU A 30 -13.78 -7.51 -14.48
C LEU A 30 -12.90 -7.96 -13.31
N GLN A 31 -13.33 -8.98 -12.56
CA GLN A 31 -12.54 -9.54 -11.47
C GLN A 31 -11.24 -10.15 -11.98
N GLU A 32 -11.26 -10.89 -13.09
CA GLU A 32 -10.04 -11.43 -13.72
C GLU A 32 -9.03 -10.32 -14.05
N ILE A 33 -9.49 -9.20 -14.59
CA ILE A 33 -8.63 -8.03 -14.89
C ILE A 33 -8.12 -7.39 -13.59
N GLN A 34 -8.93 -7.32 -12.54
CA GLN A 34 -8.51 -6.79 -11.25
C GLN A 34 -7.43 -7.67 -10.60
N ASP A 35 -7.54 -8.99 -10.71
CA ASP A 35 -6.54 -9.94 -10.22
C ASP A 35 -5.21 -9.78 -10.98
N GLU A 36 -5.27 -9.56 -12.30
CA GLU A 36 -4.07 -9.24 -13.12
C GLU A 36 -3.42 -7.91 -12.67
N LEU A 37 -4.22 -6.87 -12.38
CA LEU A 37 -3.71 -5.60 -11.89
C LEU A 37 -3.06 -5.74 -10.50
N GLU A 38 -3.65 -6.51 -9.61
CA GLU A 38 -3.10 -6.77 -8.28
C GLU A 38 -1.74 -7.44 -8.38
N LYS A 39 -1.62 -8.47 -9.23
CA LYS A 39 -0.34 -9.14 -9.49
C LYS A 39 0.73 -8.18 -10.01
N ILE A 40 0.39 -7.28 -10.93
CA ILE A 40 1.34 -6.27 -11.44
C ILE A 40 1.77 -5.31 -10.30
N ASN A 41 0.85 -4.94 -9.42
CA ASN A 41 1.14 -4.06 -8.30
C ASN A 41 2.01 -4.74 -7.23
N GLU A 42 1.82 -6.02 -6.98
CA GLU A 42 2.71 -6.84 -6.15
C GLU A 42 4.12 -6.88 -6.74
N GLU A 43 4.27 -7.20 -8.04
CA GLU A 43 5.57 -7.21 -8.71
C GLU A 43 6.27 -5.84 -8.67
N ALA A 44 5.50 -4.75 -8.77
CA ALA A 44 6.04 -3.40 -8.65
C ALA A 44 6.53 -3.12 -7.22
N SER A 45 5.77 -3.53 -6.21
CA SER A 45 6.12 -3.38 -4.80
C SER A 45 7.38 -4.18 -4.45
N ASP A 46 7.50 -5.40 -4.96
CA ASP A 46 8.70 -6.24 -4.78
C ASP A 46 9.94 -5.58 -5.39
N LYS A 47 9.84 -5.02 -6.60
CA LYS A 47 10.96 -4.30 -7.24
C LYS A 47 11.36 -3.06 -6.45
N VAL A 48 10.40 -2.33 -5.88
CA VAL A 48 10.71 -1.19 -5.00
C VAL A 48 11.46 -1.67 -3.77
N LEU A 49 10.99 -2.75 -3.13
CA LEU A 49 11.63 -3.33 -1.96
C LEU A 49 13.06 -3.82 -2.25
N GLU A 50 13.29 -4.50 -3.37
CA GLU A 50 14.62 -4.94 -3.80
C GLU A 50 15.59 -3.75 -3.96
N VAL A 51 15.11 -2.66 -4.56
CA VAL A 51 15.90 -1.43 -4.70
C VAL A 51 16.21 -0.83 -3.33
N GLU A 52 15.24 -0.74 -2.43
CA GLU A 52 15.45 -0.23 -1.08
C GLU A 52 16.47 -1.06 -0.30
N GLN A 53 16.37 -2.39 -0.37
CA GLN A 53 17.31 -3.32 0.25
C GLN A 53 18.72 -3.14 -0.30
N LYS A 54 18.88 -3.12 -1.62
CA LYS A 54 20.17 -2.90 -2.28
C LYS A 54 20.82 -1.60 -1.82
N TYR A 55 20.07 -0.50 -1.79
CA TYR A 55 20.63 0.78 -1.35
C TYR A 55 20.82 0.88 0.16
N SER A 56 20.08 0.10 0.96
CA SER A 56 20.35 -0.04 2.40
C SER A 56 21.74 -0.63 2.65
N GLU A 57 22.10 -1.70 1.93
CA GLU A 57 23.42 -2.31 2.00
C GLU A 57 24.54 -1.37 1.56
N VAL A 58 24.32 -0.63 0.46
CA VAL A 58 25.29 0.36 -0.03
C VAL A 58 25.46 1.53 0.95
N ARG A 59 24.39 1.97 1.62
CA ARG A 59 24.44 3.06 2.61
C ARG A 59 25.11 2.62 3.91
N LYS A 60 24.99 1.36 4.31
CA LYS A 60 25.53 0.83 5.58
C LYS A 60 27.01 1.20 5.84
N PRO A 61 27.98 0.90 4.96
CA PRO A 61 29.39 1.25 5.22
C PRO A 61 29.63 2.77 5.28
N VAL A 62 28.79 3.57 4.62
CA VAL A 62 28.86 5.04 4.71
C VAL A 62 28.34 5.51 6.06
N TYR A 63 27.25 4.92 6.56
CA TYR A 63 26.75 5.18 7.90
C TYR A 63 27.76 4.76 8.98
N ASP A 64 28.46 3.63 8.80
CA ASP A 64 29.49 3.19 9.73
C ASP A 64 30.65 4.21 9.80
N LYS A 65 31.16 4.67 8.64
CA LYS A 65 32.18 5.73 8.57
C LYS A 65 31.70 7.04 9.23
N ARG A 66 30.45 7.43 8.96
CA ARG A 66 29.84 8.62 9.58
C ARG A 66 29.76 8.45 11.09
N ASN A 67 29.37 7.27 11.56
CA ASN A 67 29.24 6.97 12.98
C ASN A 67 30.58 7.05 13.71
N ASP A 68 31.67 6.60 13.08
CA ASP A 68 33.01 6.71 13.65
C ASP A 68 33.46 8.16 13.82
N ILE A 69 33.09 9.05 12.90
CA ILE A 69 33.32 10.49 13.04
C ILE A 69 32.43 11.06 14.15
N ILE A 70 31.14 10.71 14.18
CA ILE A 70 30.18 11.20 15.18
C ILE A 70 30.63 10.87 16.61
N LYS A 71 31.23 9.69 16.85
CA LYS A 71 31.78 9.31 18.17
C LYS A 71 32.80 10.30 18.73
N SER A 72 33.47 11.08 17.87
CA SER A 72 34.43 12.09 18.29
C SER A 72 33.80 13.44 18.66
N ILE A 73 32.49 13.61 18.40
CA ILE A 73 31.75 14.83 18.68
C ILE A 73 30.93 14.62 19.97
N PRO A 74 31.26 15.31 21.06
CA PRO A 74 30.49 15.23 22.30
C PRO A 74 29.02 15.60 22.08
N ASP A 75 28.12 14.87 22.75
CA ASP A 75 26.68 15.13 22.81
C ASP A 75 25.98 15.26 21.45
N PHE A 76 26.55 14.69 20.38
CA PHE A 76 26.04 14.88 19.01
C PHE A 76 24.58 14.45 18.86
N TRP A 77 24.23 13.22 19.26
CA TRP A 77 22.87 12.70 19.10
C TRP A 77 21.88 13.41 20.03
N LEU A 78 22.26 13.69 21.28
CA LEU A 78 21.43 14.46 22.21
C LEU A 78 21.09 15.84 21.63
N THR A 79 22.11 16.55 21.15
CA THR A 79 21.95 17.88 20.52
C THR A 79 21.07 17.79 19.28
N ALA A 80 21.24 16.77 18.44
CA ALA A 80 20.45 16.57 17.23
C ALA A 80 18.97 16.29 17.55
N PHE A 81 18.67 15.46 18.55
CA PHE A 81 17.29 15.15 18.93
C PHE A 81 16.59 16.34 19.60
N ILE A 82 17.25 17.07 20.52
CA ILE A 82 16.68 18.26 21.16
C ILE A 82 16.38 19.34 20.11
N SER A 83 17.24 19.48 19.09
CA SER A 83 17.08 20.48 18.04
C SER A 83 15.99 20.13 17.02
N HIS A 84 15.47 18.90 17.02
CA HIS A 84 14.47 18.47 16.05
C HIS A 84 13.05 18.83 16.51
N PRO A 85 12.24 19.56 15.72
CA PRO A 85 10.96 20.11 16.18
C PRO A 85 10.00 19.10 16.82
N ALA A 86 9.86 17.92 16.21
CA ALA A 86 8.95 16.90 16.72
C ALA A 86 9.57 15.95 17.75
N LEU A 87 10.90 15.85 17.80
CA LEU A 87 11.56 14.84 18.67
C LEU A 87 12.08 15.49 19.96
N GLY A 88 12.46 16.76 19.91
CA GLY A 88 12.85 17.53 21.10
C GLY A 88 11.69 17.68 22.09
N GLU A 89 10.46 17.86 21.61
CA GLU A 89 9.27 17.91 22.47
C GLU A 89 8.96 16.58 23.17
N LEU A 90 9.45 15.46 22.65
CA LEU A 90 9.24 14.13 23.22
C LEU A 90 10.27 13.75 24.29
N LEU A 91 11.39 14.49 24.38
CA LEU A 91 12.47 14.19 25.31
C LEU A 91 12.21 14.81 26.68
N SER A 92 12.10 13.98 27.72
CA SER A 92 12.01 14.44 29.11
C SER A 92 13.38 14.87 29.66
N GLU A 93 13.38 15.56 30.80
CA GLU A 93 14.63 15.90 31.51
C GLU A 93 15.40 14.66 31.96
N GLU A 94 14.72 13.54 32.24
CA GLU A 94 15.34 12.26 32.58
C GLU A 94 16.02 11.62 31.37
N ASP A 95 15.41 11.68 30.18
CA ASP A 95 15.98 11.09 28.96
C ASP A 95 17.28 11.78 28.53
N GLN A 96 17.42 13.07 28.83
CA GLN A 96 18.62 13.86 28.51
C GLN A 96 19.83 13.52 29.41
N LYS A 97 19.63 12.77 30.49
CA LYS A 97 20.68 12.38 31.46
C LYS A 97 21.28 11.00 31.19
N VAL A 98 20.74 10.24 30.23
CA VAL A 98 21.15 8.87 29.83
C VAL A 98 22.26 8.92 28.79
#